data_AF-A0A137QH49-F1
#
_entry.id   AF-A0A137QH49-F1
#
_cell.length_a   1.000
_cell.length_b   1.000
_cell.length_c   1.000
_cell.angle_alpha   90.00
_cell.angle_beta   90.00
_cell.angle_gamma   90.00
#
_symmetry.space_group_name_H-M   'P 1'
#
loop_
_entity.id
_entity.type
_entity.pdbx_description
1 polymer ?
#
loop_
_entity_poly.entity_id
_entity_poly.type
_entity_poly.pdbx_seq_one_letter_code
_entity_poly.pdbx_strand_id
1 'polypeptide(L)'
;MKLTTAALVLATVVSVYASDLESRQAGGYVQRASGSASFTMYTGCGAPACGKTATGFTAAMNQLAFGSAPGLGAGDACGRCFAVTGTSDPFSPSFPGPFHTIVVKVTDLW
;
A
#
# COMPACT_ATOMS: atom_id res chain seq x y z
N MET A 1 -37.55 -44.02 14.40
CA MET A 1 -37.11 -42.77 13.73
C MET A 1 -36.36 -41.93 14.76
N LYS A 2 -35.22 -41.35 14.36
CA LYS A 2 -34.33 -40.45 15.14
C LYS A 2 -33.32 -41.11 16.09
N LEU A 3 -32.17 -41.51 15.56
CA LEU A 3 -30.90 -41.45 16.30
C LEU A 3 -29.69 -41.47 15.34
N THR A 4 -29.58 -40.50 14.42
CA THR A 4 -28.41 -40.43 13.51
C THR A 4 -27.93 -39.00 13.21
N THR A 5 -28.31 -38.00 14.01
CA THR A 5 -28.06 -36.58 13.66
C THR A 5 -27.30 -35.77 14.69
N ALA A 6 -26.47 -36.40 15.53
CA ALA A 6 -25.68 -35.68 16.55
C ALA A 6 -24.15 -35.65 16.28
N ALA A 7 -23.63 -36.52 15.40
CA ALA A 7 -22.17 -36.68 15.24
C ALA A 7 -21.54 -35.78 14.16
N LEU A 8 -22.33 -35.03 13.38
CA LEU A 8 -21.83 -34.27 12.22
C LEU A 8 -21.68 -32.76 12.45
N VAL A 9 -22.07 -32.24 13.62
CA VAL A 9 -22.10 -30.79 13.86
C VAL A 9 -20.83 -30.27 14.53
N LEU A 10 -19.94 -31.13 15.04
CA LEU A 10 -18.74 -30.68 15.78
C LEU A 10 -17.48 -30.48 14.91
N ALA A 11 -17.51 -30.81 13.62
CA ALA A 11 -16.31 -30.79 12.76
C ALA A 11 -16.12 -29.50 11.93
N THR A 12 -17.03 -28.52 11.99
CA THR A 12 -17.04 -27.39 11.05
C THR A 12 -16.57 -26.05 11.64
N VAL A 13 -16.12 -26.00 12.89
CA VAL A 13 -15.79 -24.70 13.55
C VAL A 13 -14.31 -24.34 13.54
N VAL A 14 -13.43 -25.14 12.93
CA VAL A 14 -12.04 -24.71 12.67
C VAL A 14 -12.01 -23.96 11.34
N SER A 15 -12.73 -22.83 11.27
CA SER A 15 -12.47 -21.84 10.23
C SER A 15 -11.09 -21.27 10.52
N VAL A 16 -10.12 -21.75 9.75
CA VAL A 16 -8.75 -21.25 9.72
C VAL A 16 -8.81 -19.74 9.55
N TYR A 17 -8.46 -19.00 10.60
CA TYR A 17 -8.01 -17.62 10.43
C TYR A 17 -6.71 -17.72 9.65
N ALA A 18 -6.80 -17.67 8.32
CA ALA A 18 -5.66 -17.38 7.48
C ALA A 18 -5.23 -15.97 7.88
N SER A 19 -4.31 -15.89 8.83
CA SER A 19 -3.53 -14.68 9.04
C SER A 19 -2.81 -14.49 7.71
N ASP A 20 -3.20 -13.47 6.94
CA ASP A 20 -2.35 -12.99 5.85
C ASP A 20 -1.02 -12.66 6.50
N LEU A 21 -0.06 -13.59 6.44
CA LEU A 21 1.30 -13.33 6.86
C LEU A 21 1.78 -12.22 5.93
N GLU A 22 1.86 -11.01 6.48
CA GLU A 22 2.38 -9.87 5.76
C GLU A 22 3.76 -10.26 5.24
N SER A 23 3.89 -10.42 3.91
CA SER A 23 5.14 -10.79 3.29
C SER A 23 6.08 -9.59 3.41
N ARG A 24 6.83 -9.56 4.50
CA ARG A 24 7.88 -8.57 4.71
C ARG A 24 9.00 -8.85 3.73
N GLN A 25 9.38 -7.83 2.98
CA GLN A 25 10.57 -7.90 2.12
C GLN A 25 11.83 -7.92 2.99
N ALA A 26 12.99 -8.16 2.37
CA ALA A 26 14.29 -8.03 3.03
C ALA A 26 14.38 -6.70 3.80
N GLY A 27 14.87 -6.74 5.05
CA GLY A 27 14.95 -5.56 5.92
C GLY A 27 13.66 -5.26 6.71
N GLY A 28 12.61 -6.08 6.59
CA GLY A 28 11.39 -5.93 7.39
C GLY A 28 10.39 -4.90 6.87
N TYR A 29 10.66 -4.33 5.69
CA TYR A 29 9.78 -3.42 4.96
C TYR A 29 8.50 -4.10 4.49
N VAL A 30 7.43 -3.32 4.34
CA VAL A 30 6.12 -3.78 3.89
C VAL A 30 5.86 -3.22 2.50
N GLN A 31 6.04 -4.06 1.48
CA GLN A 31 6.02 -3.65 0.07
C GLN A 31 4.96 -4.42 -0.71
N ARG A 32 3.68 -4.17 -0.39
CA ARG A 32 2.54 -4.73 -1.11
C ARG A 32 2.38 -4.04 -2.47
N ALA A 33 2.03 -4.82 -3.50
CA ALA A 33 1.78 -4.29 -4.85
C ALA A 33 0.49 -3.46 -4.95
N SER A 34 -0.45 -3.65 -4.01
CA SER A 34 -1.74 -2.95 -3.95
C SER A 34 -2.24 -2.86 -2.50
N GLY A 35 -3.08 -1.88 -2.22
CA GLY A 35 -3.72 -1.70 -0.91
C GLY A 35 -4.41 -0.34 -0.80
N SER A 36 -4.88 -0.02 0.40
CA SER A 36 -5.38 1.31 0.74
C SER A 36 -4.23 2.20 1.22
N ALA A 37 -4.27 3.48 0.86
CA ALA A 37 -3.27 4.47 1.26
C ALA A 37 -3.93 5.84 1.47
N SER A 38 -3.25 6.73 2.19
CA SER A 38 -3.56 8.16 2.22
C SER A 38 -2.72 8.91 1.19
N PHE A 39 -3.27 10.00 0.65
CA PHE A 39 -2.59 10.82 -0.35
C PHE A 39 -2.47 12.26 0.13
N THR A 40 -1.31 12.85 -0.10
CA THR A 40 -1.02 14.27 0.10
C THR A 40 -0.27 14.80 -1.12
N MET A 41 0.05 16.10 -1.14
CA MET A 41 0.93 16.69 -2.14
C MET A 41 2.13 17.35 -1.48
N TYR A 42 3.23 17.42 -2.22
CA TYR A 42 4.42 18.18 -1.83
C TYR A 42 5.03 18.85 -3.07
N THR A 43 5.90 19.83 -2.84
CA THR A 43 6.68 20.51 -3.88
C THR A 43 8.17 20.18 -3.74
N GLY A 44 8.96 20.39 -4.79
CA GLY A 44 10.42 20.25 -4.70
C GLY A 44 10.99 18.85 -4.96
N CYS A 45 10.37 18.02 -5.81
CA CYS A 45 10.84 16.68 -6.17
C CYS A 45 12.05 16.63 -7.15
N GLY A 46 12.83 17.72 -7.24
CA GLY A 46 13.94 17.86 -8.20
C GLY A 46 15.24 17.16 -7.80
N ALA A 47 15.37 16.75 -6.54
CA ALA A 47 16.51 15.99 -6.01
C ALA A 47 16.02 14.86 -5.09
N PRO A 48 15.30 13.85 -5.63
CA PRO A 48 14.56 12.90 -4.82
C PRO A 48 15.45 11.74 -4.34
N ALA A 49 15.03 11.02 -3.30
CA ALA A 49 15.81 9.98 -2.62
C ALA A 49 16.28 8.82 -3.50
N CYS A 50 15.58 8.52 -4.60
CA CYS A 50 16.05 7.53 -5.58
C CYS A 50 17.25 8.01 -6.42
N GLY A 51 17.65 9.28 -6.30
CA GLY A 51 18.75 9.88 -7.04
C GLY A 51 18.47 10.15 -8.51
N LYS A 52 17.23 9.95 -8.97
CA LYS A 52 16.78 10.19 -10.35
C LYS A 52 15.40 10.83 -10.38
N THR A 53 15.27 11.91 -11.14
CA THR A 53 14.00 12.58 -11.42
C THR A 53 13.25 11.91 -12.56
N ALA A 54 11.99 12.30 -12.77
CA ALA A 54 11.21 11.95 -13.95
C ALA A 54 10.32 13.14 -14.36
N THR A 55 9.87 13.16 -15.62
CA THR A 55 9.04 14.24 -16.19
C THR A 55 7.53 14.00 -16.11
N GLY A 56 7.10 12.77 -15.79
CA GLY A 56 5.69 12.42 -15.54
C GLY A 56 5.29 12.63 -14.07
N PHE A 57 4.08 12.18 -13.69
CA PHE A 57 3.68 12.23 -12.29
C PHE A 57 4.59 11.34 -11.43
N THR A 58 5.15 11.95 -10.39
CA THR A 58 6.01 11.28 -9.42
C THR A 58 5.41 11.36 -8.03
N ALA A 59 5.70 10.36 -7.20
CA ALA A 59 5.29 10.35 -5.80
C ALA A 59 6.47 10.01 -4.89
N ALA A 60 6.37 10.51 -3.66
CA ALA A 60 7.12 9.98 -2.54
C ALA A 60 6.31 8.85 -1.88
N MET A 61 6.99 7.84 -1.34
CA MET A 61 6.34 6.75 -0.61
C MET A 61 6.86 6.71 0.82
N ASN A 62 5.99 6.32 1.76
CA ASN A 62 6.35 6.25 3.18
C ASN A 62 7.53 5.29 3.39
N GLN A 63 8.42 5.60 4.34
CA GLN A 63 9.64 4.83 4.59
C GLN A 63 9.46 3.31 4.65
N LEU A 64 8.38 2.82 5.29
CA LEU A 64 8.12 1.39 5.46
C LEU A 64 7.85 0.66 4.13
N ALA A 65 7.32 1.35 3.12
CA ALA A 65 7.09 0.81 1.79
C ALA A 65 8.17 1.22 0.78
N PHE A 66 8.90 2.32 1.04
CA PHE A 66 10.00 2.77 0.19
C PHE A 66 11.16 1.77 0.15
N GLY A 67 11.51 1.17 1.31
CA GLY A 67 12.58 0.17 1.39
C GLY A 67 13.98 0.73 1.69
N SER A 68 14.06 1.91 2.30
CA SER A 68 15.32 2.55 2.73
C SER A 68 15.05 3.51 3.90
N ALA A 69 16.05 4.25 4.35
CA ALA A 69 15.92 5.33 5.33
C ALA A 69 16.64 6.60 4.82
N PRO A 70 16.35 7.79 5.36
CA PRO A 70 17.00 9.02 4.95
C PRO A 70 18.54 8.91 5.00
N GLY A 71 19.20 9.31 3.92
CA GLY A 71 20.66 9.23 3.78
C GLY A 71 21.22 7.87 3.33
N LEU A 72 20.40 6.81 3.26
CA LEU A 72 20.84 5.48 2.79
C LEU A 72 20.60 5.24 1.29
N GLY A 73 20.02 6.21 0.59
CA GLY A 73 19.79 6.14 -0.86
C GLY A 73 18.53 5.37 -1.23
N ALA A 74 18.53 4.82 -2.44
CA ALA A 74 17.37 4.20 -3.07
C ALA A 74 16.88 2.94 -2.34
N GLY A 75 15.57 2.86 -2.10
CA GLY A 75 14.90 1.62 -1.70
C GLY A 75 14.32 0.86 -2.90
N ASP A 76 13.85 -0.36 -2.68
CA ASP A 76 13.29 -1.23 -3.74
C ASP A 76 12.03 -0.65 -4.42
N ALA A 77 11.40 0.36 -3.81
CA ALA A 77 10.30 1.09 -4.43
C ALA A 77 10.71 1.95 -5.65
N CYS A 78 11.98 2.33 -5.74
CA CYS A 78 12.44 3.30 -6.73
C CYS A 78 12.15 2.86 -8.17
N GLY A 79 11.42 3.72 -8.91
CA GLY A 79 11.07 3.51 -10.31
C GLY A 79 9.82 2.65 -10.54
N ARG A 80 9.23 2.05 -9.51
CA ARG A 80 7.96 1.33 -9.62
C ARG A 80 6.81 2.31 -9.89
N CYS A 81 5.81 1.86 -10.66
CA CYS A 81 4.64 2.65 -11.02
C CYS A 81 3.39 2.11 -10.32
N PHE A 82 2.54 3.00 -9.81
CA PHE A 82 1.29 2.65 -9.13
C PHE A 82 0.14 3.46 -9.71
N ALA A 83 -0.97 2.79 -10.01
CA ALA A 83 -2.25 3.46 -10.23
C ALA A 83 -2.84 3.82 -8.86
N VAL A 84 -3.06 5.11 -8.61
CA VAL A 84 -3.64 5.61 -7.36
C VAL A 84 -4.98 6.24 -7.65
N THR A 85 -5.97 5.93 -6.82
CA THR A 85 -7.35 6.39 -6.95
C THR A 85 -7.80 6.94 -5.61
N GLY A 86 -8.15 8.22 -5.56
CA GLY A 86 -8.84 8.79 -4.41
C GLY A 86 -10.25 8.21 -4.30
N THR A 87 -10.72 7.94 -3.09
CA THR A 87 -12.08 7.42 -2.86
C THR A 87 -12.85 8.19 -1.79
N SER A 88 -12.17 9.04 -1.01
CA SER A 88 -12.75 9.81 0.08
C SER A 88 -11.81 10.95 0.49
N ASP A 89 -12.38 12.09 0.89
CA ASP A 89 -11.66 13.13 1.63
C ASP A 89 -11.94 12.95 3.13
N PRO A 90 -10.97 12.51 3.96
CA PRO A 90 -11.20 12.32 5.39
C PRO A 90 -11.43 13.64 6.14
N PHE A 91 -11.06 14.79 5.58
CA PHE A 91 -11.30 16.11 6.17
C PHE A 91 -12.62 16.74 5.72
N SER A 92 -13.20 16.24 4.62
CA SER A 92 -14.54 16.58 4.15
C SER A 92 -15.33 15.31 3.80
N PRO A 93 -15.78 14.52 4.79
CA PRO A 93 -16.34 13.18 4.55
C PRO A 93 -17.62 13.16 3.71
N SER A 94 -18.31 14.29 3.60
CA SER A 94 -19.52 14.45 2.78
C SER A 94 -19.22 14.86 1.34
N PHE A 95 -17.96 15.14 0.98
CA PHE A 95 -17.57 15.49 -0.38
C PHE A 95 -17.68 14.27 -1.31
N PRO A 96 -18.54 14.29 -2.34
CA PRO A 96 -18.83 13.11 -3.15
C PRO A 96 -17.83 12.86 -4.28
N GLY A 97 -16.80 13.71 -4.44
CA GLY A 97 -15.89 13.71 -5.59
C GLY A 97 -16.22 14.80 -6.62
N PRO A 98 -15.68 14.72 -7.85
CA PRO A 98 -15.05 13.54 -8.45
C PRO A 98 -13.66 13.24 -7.90
N PHE A 99 -13.32 11.94 -7.85
CA PHE A 99 -11.95 11.48 -7.66
C PHE A 99 -11.43 10.88 -8.96
N HIS A 100 -10.14 11.10 -9.23
CA HIS A 100 -9.49 10.64 -10.45
C HIS A 100 -8.42 9.59 -10.15
N THR A 101 -8.18 8.72 -11.13
CA THR A 101 -7.06 7.78 -11.11
C THR A 101 -5.91 8.35 -11.91
N ILE A 102 -4.71 8.35 -11.33
CA ILE A 102 -3.47 8.67 -12.04
C ILE A 102 -2.44 7.56 -11.83
N VAL A 103 -1.48 7.44 -12.73
CA VAL A 103 -0.32 6.56 -12.56
C VAL A 103 0.88 7.40 -12.17
N VAL A 104 1.46 7.10 -11.01
CA VAL A 104 2.65 7.78 -10.49
C VAL A 104 3.84 6.84 -10.49
N LYS A 105 5.03 7.38 -10.76
CA LYS A 105 6.30 6.68 -10.54
C LYS A 105 6.86 7.06 -9.17
N VAL A 106 7.25 6.09 -8.36
CA VAL A 106 7.94 6.38 -7.10
C VAL A 106 9.37 6.82 -7.39
N THR A 107 9.71 8.04 -7.01
CA THR A 107 11.08 8.57 -7.16
C THR A 107 11.65 9.04 -5.82
N ASP A 108 10.83 9.14 -4.78
CA ASP A 108 11.22 9.82 -3.54
C ASP A 108 10.74 9.08 -2.28
N LEU A 109 11.33 9.47 -1.16
CA LEU A 109 11.04 9.00 0.19
C LEU A 109 10.32 10.12 0.97
N TRP A 110 9.29 9.74 1.74
CA TRP A 110 8.60 10.61 2.70
C TRP A 110 8.40 9.92 4.05
#